data_AF-A0A1I7VCG1-F1
#
_entry.id   AF-A0A1I7VCG1-F1
#
_cell.length_a   1.000
_cell.length_b   1.000
_cell.length_c   1.000
_cell.angle_alpha   90.00
_cell.angle_beta   90.00
_cell.angle_gamma   90.00
#
_symmetry.space_group_name_H-M   'P 1'
#
loop_
_entity.id
_entity.type
_entity.pdbx_description
1 polymer ?
#
loop_
_entity_poly.entity_id
_entity_poly.type
_entity_poly.pdbx_seq_one_letter_code
_entity_poly.pdbx_strand_id
1 'polypeptide(L)'
;MIRRSRKRPTVIHCSAGVGRTGTIMAIEMGLEQLLHSVPLNMVKLCKELRNMRAYSVQTDLQYVYIAKCLLAYAWCCGVFIDAPNLIPKSDSFDKKYKELMESQCLKPAEGLQSDAMVEQMDMFDTIDKKNDDKNDYIENYEEFIYSDDSD
;
A
#
# COMPACT_ATOMS: atom_id res chain seq x y z
N MET A 1 -3.67 -13.00 2.70
CA MET A 1 -4.58 -12.77 1.56
C MET A 1 -5.61 -11.74 1.98
N ILE A 2 -5.58 -10.57 1.37
CA ILE A 2 -6.50 -9.45 1.67
C ILE A 2 -7.90 -9.74 1.12
N ARG A 3 -7.99 -10.69 0.17
CA ARG A 3 -9.21 -11.04 -0.53
C ARG A 3 -9.95 -12.21 0.14
N ARG A 4 -11.20 -11.96 0.57
CA ARG A 4 -12.12 -13.00 1.09
C ARG A 4 -12.88 -13.77 0.01
N SER A 5 -13.02 -13.23 -1.20
CA SER A 5 -13.81 -13.85 -2.29
C SER A 5 -13.27 -13.52 -3.68
N ARG A 6 -13.33 -14.51 -4.60
CA ARG A 6 -12.89 -14.34 -5.98
C ARG A 6 -13.93 -13.74 -6.95
N LYS A 7 -15.16 -13.48 -6.47
CA LYS A 7 -16.28 -13.03 -7.33
C LYS A 7 -16.18 -11.56 -7.76
N ARG A 8 -15.51 -10.71 -6.99
CA ARG A 8 -15.36 -9.27 -7.25
C ARG A 8 -13.93 -8.80 -6.98
N PRO A 9 -13.42 -7.76 -7.66
CA PRO A 9 -12.14 -7.16 -7.33
C PRO A 9 -12.18 -6.48 -5.96
N THR A 10 -11.06 -6.48 -5.25
CA THR A 10 -10.92 -5.74 -3.98
C THR A 10 -10.38 -4.35 -4.27
N VAL A 11 -11.08 -3.32 -3.81
CA VAL A 11 -10.64 -1.92 -3.96
C VAL A 11 -9.71 -1.56 -2.80
N ILE A 12 -8.52 -1.08 -3.12
CA ILE A 12 -7.55 -0.56 -2.15
C ILE A 12 -7.12 0.82 -2.64
N HIS A 13 -7.25 1.82 -1.77
CA HIS A 13 -6.83 3.16 -2.10
C HIS A 13 -6.06 3.79 -0.93
N CYS A 14 -5.33 4.85 -1.24
CA CYS A 14 -4.80 5.77 -0.24
C CYS A 14 -5.24 7.18 -0.66
N SER A 15 -4.33 8.15 -0.72
CA SER A 15 -4.57 9.43 -1.40
C SER A 15 -4.40 9.26 -2.92
N ALA A 16 -3.20 9.38 -3.47
CA ALA A 16 -2.94 9.19 -4.92
C ALA A 16 -3.06 7.73 -5.43
N GLY A 17 -3.30 6.76 -4.55
CA GLY A 17 -3.49 5.35 -4.91
C GLY A 17 -2.24 4.61 -5.42
N VAL A 18 -1.03 5.09 -5.14
CA VAL A 18 0.21 4.49 -5.68
C VAL A 18 1.26 4.13 -4.61
N GLY A 19 1.38 4.89 -3.53
CA GLY A 19 2.34 4.63 -2.44
C GLY A 19 1.91 3.44 -1.58
N ARG A 20 1.16 3.70 -0.50
CA ARG A 20 0.65 2.65 0.42
C ARG A 20 -0.19 1.58 -0.28
N THR A 21 -1.02 1.98 -1.25
CA THR A 21 -1.76 1.04 -2.10
C THR A 21 -0.82 0.10 -2.84
N GLY A 22 0.21 0.63 -3.49
CA GLY A 22 1.21 -0.18 -4.20
C GLY A 22 1.99 -1.08 -3.25
N THR A 23 2.33 -0.62 -2.05
CA THR A 23 3.00 -1.42 -1.01
C THR A 23 2.16 -2.64 -0.62
N ILE A 24 0.88 -2.43 -0.35
CA ILE A 24 -0.05 -3.52 0.01
C ILE A 24 -0.20 -4.51 -1.15
N MET A 25 -0.33 -4.01 -2.38
CA MET A 25 -0.43 -4.89 -3.56
C MET A 25 0.83 -5.69 -3.81
N ALA A 26 2.01 -5.09 -3.64
CA ALA A 26 3.28 -5.79 -3.76
C ALA A 26 3.45 -6.89 -2.71
N ILE A 27 3.00 -6.65 -1.46
CA ILE A 27 2.99 -7.69 -0.42
C ILE A 27 2.08 -8.84 -0.83
N GLU A 28 0.84 -8.56 -1.27
CA GLU A 28 -0.10 -9.61 -1.68
C GLU A 28 0.46 -10.45 -2.85
N MET A 29 1.02 -9.80 -3.88
CA MET A 29 1.67 -10.49 -5.01
C MET A 29 2.84 -11.36 -4.55
N GLY A 30 3.67 -10.85 -3.63
CA GLY A 30 4.82 -11.60 -3.11
C GLY A 30 4.40 -12.79 -2.24
N LEU A 31 3.35 -12.63 -1.43
CA LEU A 31 2.77 -13.72 -0.64
C LEU A 31 2.21 -14.82 -1.54
N GLU A 32 1.53 -14.44 -2.64
CA GLU A 32 1.03 -15.41 -3.61
C GLU A 32 2.17 -16.19 -4.28
N GLN A 33 3.30 -15.54 -4.58
CA GLN A 33 4.48 -16.25 -5.08
C GLN A 33 5.04 -17.24 -4.06
N LEU A 34 5.19 -16.82 -2.80
CA LEU A 34 5.68 -17.70 -1.73
C LEU A 34 4.76 -18.91 -1.50
N LEU A 35 3.44 -18.68 -1.49
CA LEU A 35 2.41 -19.73 -1.31
C LEU A 35 2.46 -20.79 -2.41
N HIS A 36 2.76 -20.40 -3.64
CA HIS A 36 2.85 -21.32 -4.78
C HIS A 36 4.29 -21.77 -5.08
N SER A 37 5.22 -21.57 -4.14
CA SER A 37 6.65 -21.92 -4.27
C SER A 37 7.31 -21.32 -5.52
N VAL A 38 6.82 -20.17 -5.98
CA VAL A 38 7.41 -19.43 -7.10
C VAL A 38 8.58 -18.59 -6.59
N PRO A 39 9.74 -18.60 -7.27
CA PRO A 39 10.88 -17.77 -6.89
C PRO A 39 10.52 -16.28 -6.82
N LEU A 40 10.64 -15.69 -5.64
CA LEU A 40 10.38 -14.28 -5.38
C LEU A 40 11.55 -13.42 -5.86
N ASN A 41 11.27 -12.46 -6.75
CA ASN A 41 12.21 -11.41 -7.13
C ASN A 41 11.55 -10.04 -6.94
N MET A 42 11.97 -9.32 -5.90
CA MET A 42 11.39 -8.04 -5.49
C MET A 42 11.45 -6.96 -6.59
N VAL A 43 12.53 -6.91 -7.36
CA VAL A 43 12.71 -5.92 -8.45
C VAL A 43 11.75 -6.23 -9.59
N LYS A 44 11.65 -7.50 -9.99
CA LYS A 44 10.71 -7.94 -11.03
C LYS A 44 9.27 -7.70 -10.61
N LEU A 45 8.93 -8.05 -9.38
CA LEU A 45 7.61 -7.83 -8.80
C LEU A 45 7.21 -6.35 -8.82
N CYS A 46 8.09 -5.45 -8.37
CA CYS A 46 7.79 -4.01 -8.41
C CYS A 46 7.72 -3.47 -9.84
N LYS A 47 8.53 -4.01 -10.77
CA LYS A 47 8.46 -3.64 -12.18
C LYS A 47 7.13 -4.05 -12.81
N GLU A 48 6.66 -5.26 -12.56
CA GLU A 48 5.35 -5.75 -13.01
C GLU A 48 4.22 -4.90 -12.44
N LEU A 49 4.27 -4.59 -11.14
CA LEU A 49 3.28 -3.71 -10.51
C LEU A 49 3.26 -2.31 -11.15
N ARG A 50 4.44 -1.74 -11.44
CA ARG A 50 4.57 -0.44 -12.11
C ARG A 50 4.11 -0.43 -13.56
N ASN A 51 4.16 -1.57 -14.25
CA ASN A 51 3.57 -1.72 -15.57
C ASN A 51 2.04 -1.69 -15.54
N MET A 52 1.42 -2.17 -14.46
CA MET A 52 -0.04 -2.11 -14.28
C MET A 52 -0.51 -0.74 -13.75
N ARG A 53 0.27 -0.12 -12.86
CA ARG A 53 0.01 1.21 -12.32
C ARG A 53 1.32 1.97 -12.09
N ALA A 54 1.53 3.02 -12.87
CA ALA A 54 2.74 3.83 -12.76
C ALA A 54 2.95 4.38 -11.34
N TYR A 55 4.21 4.54 -10.95
CA TYR A 55 4.65 5.05 -9.64
C TYR A 55 4.25 4.20 -8.41
N SER A 56 3.74 2.98 -8.60
CA SER A 56 3.49 2.07 -7.48
C SER A 56 4.77 1.80 -6.67
N VAL A 57 4.64 1.83 -5.34
CA VAL A 57 5.76 1.81 -4.38
C VAL A 57 6.67 3.01 -4.60
N GLN A 58 6.39 4.11 -3.90
CA GLN A 58 6.97 5.43 -4.16
C GLN A 58 8.30 5.67 -3.43
N THR A 59 8.49 5.07 -2.25
CA THR A 59 9.66 5.34 -1.41
C THR A 59 10.45 4.07 -1.12
N ASP A 60 11.74 4.24 -0.84
CA ASP A 60 12.63 3.12 -0.48
C ASP A 60 12.16 2.41 0.79
N LEU A 61 11.62 3.16 1.76
CA LEU A 61 11.04 2.59 2.97
C LEU A 61 9.86 1.67 2.67
N GLN A 62 8.99 2.05 1.73
CA GLN A 62 7.90 1.17 1.30
C GLN A 62 8.44 -0.10 0.65
N TYR A 63 9.48 0.01 -0.17
CA TYR A 63 10.13 -1.14 -0.80
C TYR A 63 10.74 -2.11 0.22
N VAL A 64 11.50 -1.57 1.18
CA VAL A 64 12.11 -2.34 2.27
C VAL A 64 11.05 -2.95 3.18
N TYR A 65 9.95 -2.23 3.45
CA TYR A 65 8.85 -2.73 4.26
C TYR A 65 8.16 -3.96 3.62
N ILE A 66 8.01 -3.99 2.30
CA ILE A 66 7.50 -5.18 1.60
C ILE A 66 8.38 -6.39 1.92
N ALA A 67 9.70 -6.26 1.81
CA ALA A 67 10.62 -7.35 2.12
C ALA A 67 10.50 -7.79 3.59
N LYS A 68 10.36 -6.84 4.52
CA LYS A 68 10.15 -7.15 5.94
C LYS A 68 8.89 -7.98 6.17
N CYS A 69 7.77 -7.64 5.53
CA CYS A 69 6.52 -8.39 5.62
C CYS A 69 6.64 -9.80 5.03
N LEU A 70 7.29 -9.94 3.87
CA LEU A 70 7.46 -11.24 3.22
C LEU A 70 8.38 -12.18 4.02
N LEU A 71 9.45 -11.64 4.62
CA LEU A 71 10.31 -12.40 5.53
C LEU A 71 9.54 -12.83 6.79
N ALA A 72 8.74 -11.93 7.38
CA ALA A 72 7.90 -12.28 8.53
C ALA A 72 6.92 -13.42 8.20
N TYR A 73 6.32 -13.40 7.02
CA TYR A 73 5.48 -14.49 6.54
C TYR A 73 6.28 -15.81 6.39
N ALA A 74 7.47 -15.74 5.78
CA ALA A 74 8.32 -16.91 5.61
C ALA A 74 8.70 -17.58 6.94
N TRP A 75 8.92 -16.79 7.99
CA TRP A 75 9.10 -17.28 9.36
C TRP A 75 7.86 -17.96 9.92
N CYS A 76 6.71 -17.29 9.87
CA CYS A 76 5.47 -17.81 10.46
C CYS A 76 4.93 -19.05 9.76
N CYS A 77 5.16 -19.18 8.45
CA CYS A 77 4.64 -20.28 7.64
C CYS A 77 5.66 -21.39 7.37
N GLY A 78 6.81 -21.36 8.03
CA GLY A 78 7.80 -22.44 7.94
C GLY A 78 8.54 -22.53 6.61
N VAL A 79 8.51 -21.49 5.76
CA VAL A 79 9.20 -21.48 4.46
C VAL A 79 10.72 -21.66 4.63
N PHE A 80 11.28 -21.20 5.75
CA PHE A 80 12.71 -21.38 6.06
C PHE A 80 13.09 -22.80 6.49
N ILE A 81 12.14 -23.68 6.79
CA ILE A 81 12.42 -25.08 7.11
C ILE A 81 13.05 -25.77 5.88
N ASP A 82 12.55 -25.45 4.69
CA ASP A 82 13.06 -25.99 3.43
C ASP A 82 14.37 -25.32 2.97
N ALA A 83 14.72 -24.17 3.55
CA ALA A 83 15.89 -23.37 3.18
C ALA A 83 16.58 -22.73 4.40
N PRO A 84 17.16 -23.53 5.31
CA PRO A 84 17.74 -23.04 6.57
C PRO A 84 18.94 -22.12 6.36
N ASN A 85 19.61 -22.19 5.20
CA ASN A 85 20.70 -21.29 4.83
C ASN A 85 20.26 -19.83 4.65
N LEU A 86 18.95 -19.55 4.55
CA LEU A 86 18.40 -18.20 4.45
C LEU A 86 18.13 -17.57 5.81
N ILE A 87 18.05 -18.35 6.89
CA ILE A 87 17.78 -17.85 8.25
C ILE A 87 18.78 -16.75 8.66
N PRO A 88 20.12 -16.95 8.57
CA PRO A 88 21.07 -15.92 8.97
C PRO A 88 20.97 -14.63 8.12
N LYS A 89 20.55 -14.77 6.85
CA LYS A 89 20.33 -13.61 5.97
C LYS A 89 19.09 -12.83 6.39
N SER A 90 18.03 -13.53 6.81
CA SER A 90 16.84 -12.88 7.37
C SER A 90 17.17 -12.14 8.66
N ASP A 91 17.96 -12.73 9.56
CA ASP A 91 18.35 -12.08 10.82
C ASP A 91 19.21 -10.83 10.58
N SER A 92 20.15 -10.93 9.63
CA SER A 92 20.96 -9.79 9.19
C SER A 92 20.11 -8.66 8.61
N PHE A 93 19.07 -9.02 7.83
CA PHE A 93 18.11 -8.05 7.30
C PHE A 93 17.34 -7.37 8.44
N ASP A 94 16.82 -8.13 9.40
CA ASP A 94 16.03 -7.59 10.51
C ASP A 94 16.85 -6.65 11.40
N LYS A 95 18.14 -6.94 11.60
CA LYS A 95 19.06 -6.03 12.29
C LYS A 95 19.19 -4.70 11.54
N LYS A 96 19.52 -4.75 10.25
CA LYS A 96 19.66 -3.54 9.41
C LYS A 96 18.36 -2.75 9.31
N TYR A 97 17.23 -3.45 9.27
CA TYR A 97 15.91 -2.83 9.24
C TYR A 97 15.66 -2.01 10.52
N LYS A 98 15.96 -2.56 11.70
CA LYS A 98 15.82 -1.85 12.98
C LYS A 98 16.70 -0.61 13.04
N GLU A 99 17.98 -0.74 12.68
CA GLU A 99 18.92 0.38 12.60
C GLU A 99 18.41 1.49 11.66
N LEU A 100 17.86 1.11 10.49
CA LEU A 100 17.25 2.04 9.56
C LEU A 100 16.06 2.78 10.19
N MET A 101 15.14 2.08 10.87
CA MET A 101 13.98 2.71 11.50
C MET A 101 14.40 3.66 12.64
N GLU A 102 15.37 3.27 13.46
CA GLU A 102 15.90 4.10 14.54
C GLU A 102 16.53 5.39 14.01
N SER A 103 17.30 5.31 12.91
CA SER A 103 17.89 6.47 12.26
C SER A 103 16.85 7.44 11.67
N GLN A 104 15.68 6.94 11.29
CA GLN A 104 14.58 7.74 10.75
C GLN A 104 13.82 8.49 11.86
N CYS A 105 13.68 7.89 13.05
CA CYS A 105 13.09 8.54 14.22
C CYS A 105 13.95 9.67 14.80
N LEU A 106 15.26 9.68 14.53
CA LEU A 106 16.21 10.68 15.04
C LEU A 106 16.37 11.90 14.13
N LYS A 107 15.68 11.97 12.99
CA LYS A 107 15.67 13.18 12.16
C LYS A 107 14.67 14.17 12.78
N PRO A 108 15.10 15.28 13.41
CA PRO A 108 14.18 16.39 13.60
C PRO A 108 13.59 16.76 12.24
N ALA A 109 12.32 17.17 12.24
CA ALA A 109 11.63 17.66 11.05
C ALA A 109 12.31 18.96 10.56
N GLU A 110 13.48 18.84 9.97
CA GLU A 110 14.22 19.96 9.41
C GLU A 110 13.83 20.11 7.94
N GLY A 111 12.96 21.10 7.69
CA GLY A 111 12.94 21.81 6.42
C GLY A 111 11.98 21.31 5.34
N LEU A 112 10.68 21.36 5.60
CA LEU A 112 9.74 21.82 4.56
C LEU A 112 9.09 23.09 5.12
N GLN A 113 9.49 24.24 4.58
CA GLN A 113 8.87 25.54 4.89
C GLN A 113 7.35 25.41 4.72
N SER A 114 6.65 25.62 5.83
CA SER A 114 5.20 25.62 5.99
C SER A 114 4.49 26.75 5.24
N ASP A 115 5.22 27.63 4.56
CA ASP A 115 4.71 28.96 4.23
C ASP A 115 4.28 29.12 2.76
N ALA A 116 4.44 28.09 1.91
CA ALA A 116 4.05 28.14 0.49
C ALA A 116 2.74 27.40 0.15
N MET A 117 2.16 26.64 1.09
CA MET A 117 0.88 25.93 0.87
C MET A 117 -0.34 26.66 1.44
N VAL A 118 -0.14 27.68 2.28
CA VAL A 118 -1.25 28.50 2.81
C VAL A 118 -1.85 29.36 1.68
N GLU A 119 -1.03 29.91 0.78
CA GLU A 119 -1.52 30.78 -0.30
C GLU A 119 -2.32 30.03 -1.39
N GLN A 120 -2.12 28.71 -1.56
CA GLN A 120 -2.94 27.93 -2.50
C GLN A 120 -4.25 27.42 -1.88
N MET A 121 -4.31 27.30 -0.55
CA MET A 121 -5.53 26.87 0.15
C MET A 121 -6.56 28.01 0.25
N ASP A 122 -6.11 29.26 0.36
CA ASP A 122 -7.00 30.43 0.41
C ASP A 122 -7.74 30.72 -0.92
N MET A 123 -7.22 30.23 -2.05
CA MET A 123 -7.88 30.38 -3.35
C MET A 123 -9.04 29.38 -3.55
N PHE A 124 -8.99 28.20 -2.90
CA PHE A 124 -10.05 27.20 -3.00
C PHE A 124 -11.24 27.54 -2.07
N ASP A 125 -10.96 28.07 -0.87
CA ASP A 125 -11.99 28.49 0.10
C ASP A 125 -12.80 29.71 -0.36
N THR A 126 -12.26 30.51 -1.28
CA THR A 126 -12.98 31.66 -1.87
C THR A 126 -13.99 31.23 -2.94
N ILE A 127 -13.84 30.02 -3.51
CA ILE A 127 -14.74 29.48 -4.54
C ILE A 127 -16.00 28.88 -3.89
N ASP A 128 -15.89 28.28 -2.70
CA ASP A 128 -17.02 27.65 -2.02
C ASP A 128 -18.05 28.65 -1.44
N LYS A 129 -17.68 29.91 -1.20
CA LYS A 129 -18.62 30.93 -0.69
C LYS A 129 -19.53 31.57 -1.74
N LYS A 130 -19.46 31.17 -3.01
CA LYS A 130 -20.31 31.71 -4.08
C LYS A 130 -21.34 30.74 -4.65
N ASN A 131 -21.40 29.50 -4.18
CA ASN A 131 -22.33 28.48 -4.68
C ASN A 131 -23.32 27.98 -3.61
N ASP A 132 -23.76 28.87 -2.72
CA ASP A 132 -24.79 28.58 -1.69
C ASP A 132 -26.24 28.59 -2.23
N ASP A 133 -26.44 28.50 -3.55
CA ASP A 133 -27.78 28.37 -4.15
C ASP A 133 -27.76 27.30 -5.26
N LYS A 134 -27.91 26.02 -4.87
CA LYS A 134 -28.67 24.96 -5.57
C LYS A 134 -28.38 23.57 -4.97
N ASN A 135 -29.15 23.22 -3.95
CA ASN A 135 -29.43 21.83 -3.58
C ASN A 135 -30.25 21.17 -4.70
N ASP A 136 -29.68 20.22 -5.45
CA ASP A 136 -30.48 19.33 -6.30
C ASP A 136 -29.75 18.05 -6.80
N TYR A 137 -28.93 17.39 -5.96
CA TYR A 137 -28.32 16.10 -6.32
C TYR A 137 -28.06 15.18 -5.11
N ILE A 138 -29.07 14.95 -4.26
CA ILE A 138 -29.05 13.85 -3.29
C ILE A 138 -30.43 13.20 -3.20
N GLU A 139 -30.90 12.62 -4.29
CA GLU A 139 -31.88 11.51 -4.26
C GLU A 139 -31.50 10.59 -5.43
N ASN A 140 -31.40 9.26 -5.19
CA ASN A 140 -31.21 8.14 -6.14
C ASN A 140 -30.06 7.15 -5.84
N TYR A 141 -29.62 6.98 -4.59
CA TYR A 141 -28.71 5.87 -4.22
C TYR A 141 -29.22 4.94 -3.11
N GLU A 142 -30.53 4.92 -2.85
CA GLU A 142 -31.14 4.00 -1.87
C GLU A 142 -32.03 2.90 -2.48
N GLU A 143 -32.04 2.68 -3.80
CA GLU A 143 -32.94 1.69 -4.43
C GLU A 143 -32.27 0.42 -4.99
N PHE A 144 -31.04 0.06 -4.56
CA PHE A 144 -30.34 -1.11 -5.11
C PHE A 144 -29.90 -2.18 -4.09
N ILE A 145 -30.47 -2.17 -2.89
CA ILE A 145 -30.21 -3.22 -1.88
C ILE A 145 -31.56 -3.83 -1.50
N TYR A 146 -31.70 -5.13 -1.79
CA TYR A 146 -32.87 -6.02 -1.66
C TYR A 146 -33.76 -6.16 -2.90
N SER A 147 -33.42 -7.11 -3.79
CA SER A 147 -34.36 -8.03 -4.45
C SER A 147 -33.57 -9.15 -5.15
N ASP A 148 -34.11 -10.36 -5.13
CA ASP A 148 -33.73 -11.56 -5.89
C ASP A 148 -32.71 -12.52 -5.26
N ASP A 149 -33.12 -13.11 -4.13
CA ASP A 149 -33.14 -14.57 -3.96
C ASP A 149 -34.37 -15.12 -4.71
N SER A 150 -34.20 -15.79 -5.85
CA SER A 150 -34.98 -16.97 -6.28
C SER A 150 -34.63 -17.41 -7.72
N ASP A 151 -34.39 -18.72 -7.83
CA ASP A 151 -34.30 -19.63 -8.99
C ASP A 151 -32.91 -20.14 -9.39
#